data_AF-A0A7C2YBZ7-F1
#
_entry.id   AF-A0A7C2YBZ7-F1
#
_cell.length_a   1.000
_cell.length_b   1.000
_cell.length_c   1.000
_cell.angle_alpha   90.00
_cell.angle_beta   90.00
_cell.angle_gamma   90.00
#
_symmetry.space_group_name_H-M   'P 1'
#
loop_
_entity.id
_entity.type
_entity.pdbx_description
1 polymer ?
#
loop_
_entity_poly.entity_id
_entity_poly.type
_entity_poly.pdbx_seq_one_letter_code
_entity_poly.pdbx_strand_id
1 'polypeptide(L)'
;MKTKLLTLCCGLGFLFAVIEPSFSQEQPPPRPEGKTPLPAKRPVPAFPMDEAGFTPAAEKEALEYIRQSNPKAAEELESIKREHPEIYFGRLKEVLMLTHQLQMALADKRVVEARVFFDRAQALAMEEQRQRELLKMDFERGMREERLRRTQKDDPARFEREKKIAEFERQSRELAESYFKAQDEAARKTLRTNLAEIVTQLFDLREQNRQEEVKRMEADLKRLKDTLEQRQKNRANIIERRIQQLTGEAGTMEWE
;
A
#
# COMPACT_ATOMS: atom_id res chain seq x y z
N MET A 1 -58.29 37.04 -14.94
CA MET A 1 -57.59 37.51 -13.72
C MET A 1 -56.11 37.18 -13.89
N LYS A 2 -55.23 38.15 -13.63
CA LYS A 2 -53.83 38.18 -14.11
C LYS A 2 -52.91 37.34 -13.21
N THR A 3 -52.16 36.43 -13.82
CA THR A 3 -51.05 35.66 -13.24
C THR A 3 -49.83 36.55 -13.05
N LYS A 4 -49.24 36.53 -11.84
CA LYS A 4 -47.92 37.12 -11.56
C LYS A 4 -46.91 35.98 -11.41
N LEU A 5 -46.06 35.80 -12.42
CA LEU A 5 -44.77 35.12 -12.30
C LEU A 5 -43.88 35.96 -11.39
N LEU A 6 -43.40 35.41 -10.27
CA LEU A 6 -42.27 35.97 -9.52
C LEU A 6 -41.05 35.09 -9.77
N THR A 7 -40.19 35.57 -10.66
CA THR A 7 -38.82 35.13 -10.86
C THR A 7 -37.99 35.68 -9.70
N LEU A 8 -37.55 34.82 -8.78
CA LEU A 8 -36.58 35.20 -7.73
C LEU A 8 -35.19 34.75 -8.17
N CYS A 9 -34.49 35.65 -8.87
CA CYS A 9 -33.03 35.62 -9.05
C CYS A 9 -32.40 36.48 -7.97
N CYS A 10 -31.83 35.87 -6.94
CA CYS A 10 -30.84 36.47 -6.02
C CYS A 10 -29.91 35.31 -5.64
N GLY A 11 -28.64 35.26 -6.03
CA GLY A 11 -27.63 36.26 -5.72
C GLY A 11 -26.61 35.63 -4.77
N LEU A 12 -25.99 34.51 -5.17
CA LEU A 12 -24.87 33.89 -4.46
C LEU A 12 -23.57 34.53 -4.97
N GLY A 13 -23.29 35.73 -4.45
CA GLY A 13 -21.98 36.35 -4.54
C GLY A 13 -21.00 35.57 -3.69
N PHE A 14 -20.33 34.58 -4.27
CA PHE A 14 -19.19 33.90 -3.66
C PHE A 14 -18.02 34.87 -3.65
N LEU A 15 -17.79 35.52 -2.51
CA LEU A 15 -16.52 36.15 -2.19
C LEU A 15 -15.46 35.05 -2.13
N PHE A 16 -14.79 34.82 -3.26
CA PHE A 16 -13.47 34.18 -3.26
C PHE A 16 -12.52 35.16 -2.57
N ALA A 17 -12.35 34.97 -1.26
CA ALA A 17 -11.15 35.43 -0.59
C ALA A 17 -9.97 34.76 -1.30
N VAL A 18 -9.22 35.54 -2.06
CA VAL A 18 -7.93 35.15 -2.61
C VAL A 18 -7.03 34.93 -1.41
N ILE A 19 -6.96 33.67 -0.96
CA ILE A 19 -5.92 33.21 -0.06
C ILE A 19 -4.66 33.20 -0.93
N GLU A 20 -3.86 34.25 -0.85
CA GLU A 20 -2.50 34.22 -1.36
C GLU A 20 -1.79 33.06 -0.66
N PRO A 21 -1.37 32.01 -1.39
CA PRO A 21 -0.52 31.02 -0.79
C PRO A 21 0.76 31.75 -0.39
N SER A 22 0.98 31.90 0.91
CA SER A 22 2.25 32.31 1.47
C SER A 22 3.25 31.21 1.11
N PHE A 23 3.81 31.32 -0.10
CA PHE A 23 4.86 30.47 -0.58
C PHE A 23 6.09 30.86 0.24
N SER A 24 6.21 30.28 1.43
CA SER A 24 7.47 30.25 2.16
C SER A 24 8.51 29.78 1.17
N GLN A 25 9.44 30.67 0.83
CA GLN A 25 10.64 30.33 0.08
C GLN A 25 11.39 29.30 0.94
N GLU A 26 11.04 28.02 0.79
CA GLU A 26 11.91 26.94 1.21
C GLU A 26 13.22 27.15 0.47
N GLN A 27 14.24 27.55 1.23
CA GLN A 27 15.59 27.61 0.70
C GLN A 27 15.88 26.24 0.08
N PRO A 28 16.33 26.17 -1.17
CA PRO A 28 16.67 24.91 -1.79
C PRO A 28 17.64 24.17 -0.88
N PRO A 29 17.47 22.85 -0.67
CA PRO A 29 18.34 22.09 0.21
C PRO A 29 19.80 22.35 -0.18
N PRO A 30 20.71 22.51 0.82
CA PRO A 30 22.10 22.78 0.55
C PRO A 30 22.63 21.74 -0.43
N ARG A 31 23.25 22.23 -1.51
CA ARG A 31 23.91 21.38 -2.50
C ARG A 31 24.82 20.42 -1.74
N PRO A 32 24.79 19.11 -1.99
CA PRO A 32 25.73 18.20 -1.36
C PRO A 32 27.15 18.59 -1.76
N GLU A 33 27.83 19.31 -0.87
CA GLU A 33 29.23 19.69 -0.98
C GLU A 33 30.07 18.45 -0.68
N GLY A 34 30.32 17.66 -1.72
CA GLY A 34 31.08 16.43 -1.55
C GLY A 34 30.85 15.43 -2.66
N LYS A 35 30.99 15.85 -3.92
CA LYS A 35 31.31 14.87 -4.97
C LYS A 35 32.72 14.38 -4.67
N THR A 36 32.83 13.27 -3.95
CA THR A 36 34.08 12.50 -3.87
C THR A 36 34.61 12.39 -5.30
N PRO A 37 35.87 12.77 -5.57
CA PRO A 37 36.45 12.64 -6.90
C PRO A 37 36.21 11.20 -7.36
N LEU A 38 35.49 11.04 -8.48
CA LEU A 38 35.32 9.72 -9.09
C LEU A 38 36.72 9.12 -9.23
N PRO A 39 36.95 7.87 -8.77
CA PRO A 39 38.26 7.25 -8.86
C PRO A 39 38.75 7.38 -10.29
N ALA A 40 39.97 7.91 -10.47
CA ALA A 40 40.55 8.15 -11.78
C ALA A 40 40.34 6.89 -12.64
N LYS A 41 39.66 7.05 -13.80
CA LYS A 41 39.39 5.95 -14.72
C LYS A 41 40.72 5.24 -14.96
N ARG A 42 40.87 4.00 -14.47
CA ARG A 42 42.04 3.20 -14.82
C ARG A 42 42.01 3.07 -16.34
N PRO A 43 43.09 3.45 -17.05
CA PRO A 43 43.15 3.25 -18.49
C PRO A 43 42.89 1.77 -18.74
N VAL A 44 42.07 1.49 -19.76
CA VAL A 44 41.83 0.10 -20.17
C VAL A 44 43.21 -0.48 -20.49
N PRO A 45 43.60 -1.61 -19.88
CA PRO A 45 44.89 -2.21 -20.17
C PRO A 45 44.95 -2.43 -21.68
N ALA A 46 45.98 -1.90 -22.33
CA ALA A 46 46.29 -2.30 -23.68
C ALA A 46 46.79 -3.73 -23.57
N PHE A 47 45.89 -4.71 -23.69
CA PHE A 47 46.28 -6.12 -23.67
C PHE A 47 47.09 -6.36 -24.94
N PRO A 48 48.42 -6.55 -24.86
CA PRO A 48 49.20 -6.89 -26.03
C PRO A 48 48.67 -8.24 -26.52
N MET A 49 48.17 -8.25 -27.75
CA MET A 49 47.75 -9.46 -28.44
C MET A 49 48.88 -9.84 -29.37
N ASP A 50 49.81 -10.61 -28.85
CA ASP A 50 50.86 -11.27 -29.61
C ASP A 50 50.18 -12.24 -30.60
N GLU A 51 50.76 -12.47 -31.78
CA GLU A 51 50.23 -13.46 -32.75
C GLU A 51 50.11 -14.89 -32.15
N ALA A 52 50.74 -15.13 -31.00
CA ALA A 52 50.74 -16.39 -30.24
C ALA A 52 49.69 -16.50 -29.10
N GLY A 53 48.89 -15.46 -28.83
CA GLY A 53 47.85 -15.48 -27.78
C GLY A 53 48.19 -14.67 -26.51
N PHE A 54 47.38 -14.82 -25.46
CA PHE A 54 47.56 -14.09 -24.19
C PHE A 54 48.77 -14.60 -23.41
N THR A 55 49.65 -13.69 -22.99
CA THR A 55 50.68 -14.03 -21.98
C THR A 55 50.00 -14.38 -20.64
N PRO A 56 50.59 -15.23 -19.78
CA PRO A 56 49.99 -15.58 -18.48
C PRO A 56 49.71 -14.36 -17.59
N ALA A 57 50.53 -13.30 -17.71
CA ALA A 57 50.31 -12.04 -17.03
C ALA A 57 49.10 -11.28 -17.58
N ALA A 58 48.99 -11.17 -18.91
CA ALA A 58 47.84 -10.52 -19.57
C ALA A 58 46.53 -11.27 -19.33
N GLU A 59 46.58 -12.61 -19.29
CA GLU A 59 45.43 -13.45 -18.95
C GLU A 59 44.91 -13.17 -17.53
N LYS A 60 45.82 -13.11 -16.55
CA LYS A 60 45.49 -12.83 -15.15
C LYS A 60 44.88 -11.43 -15.00
N GLU A 61 45.45 -10.44 -15.67
CA GLU A 61 44.94 -9.07 -15.67
C GLU A 61 43.56 -8.97 -16.33
N ALA A 62 43.34 -9.67 -17.45
CA ALA A 62 42.05 -9.72 -18.14
C ALA A 62 40.96 -10.36 -17.26
N LEU A 63 41.28 -11.48 -16.60
CA LEU A 63 40.37 -12.12 -15.65
C LEU A 63 40.05 -11.22 -14.45
N GLU A 64 41.04 -10.51 -13.92
CA GLU A 64 40.84 -9.60 -12.79
C GLU A 64 39.97 -8.40 -13.17
N TYR A 65 40.16 -7.85 -14.37
CA TYR A 65 39.30 -6.81 -14.93
C TYR A 65 37.85 -7.29 -15.14
N ILE A 66 37.65 -8.49 -15.71
CA ILE A 66 36.33 -9.10 -15.87
C ILE A 66 35.71 -9.35 -14.49
N ARG A 67 36.48 -9.86 -13.51
CA ARG A 67 35.98 -10.12 -12.14
C ARG A 67 35.47 -8.87 -11.44
N GLN A 68 36.16 -7.73 -11.61
CA GLN A 68 35.72 -6.45 -11.05
C GLN A 68 34.42 -5.95 -11.68
N SER A 69 34.18 -6.25 -12.96
CA SER A 69 33.04 -5.74 -13.72
C SER A 69 31.84 -6.69 -13.71
N ASN A 70 32.10 -7.99 -13.78
CA ASN A 70 31.16 -9.08 -13.88
C ASN A 70 31.75 -10.36 -13.23
N PRO A 71 31.60 -10.52 -11.90
CA PRO A 71 32.21 -11.64 -11.18
C PRO A 71 31.72 -13.01 -11.64
N LYS A 72 30.45 -13.12 -12.05
CA LYS A 72 29.87 -14.38 -12.57
C LYS A 72 30.56 -14.84 -13.85
N ALA A 73 30.80 -13.92 -14.79
CA ALA A 73 31.50 -14.25 -16.03
C ALA A 73 32.95 -14.69 -15.78
N ALA A 74 33.61 -14.13 -14.75
CA ALA A 74 34.96 -14.58 -14.36
C ALA A 74 34.95 -15.99 -13.76
N GLU A 75 33.96 -16.36 -12.95
CA GLU A 75 33.79 -17.72 -12.41
C GLU A 75 33.52 -18.74 -13.52
N GLU A 76 32.68 -18.39 -14.51
CA GLU A 76 32.42 -19.20 -15.70
C GLU A 76 33.71 -19.44 -16.51
N LEU A 77 34.50 -18.39 -16.74
CA LEU A 77 35.78 -18.48 -17.45
C LEU A 77 36.80 -19.36 -16.72
N GLU A 78 36.88 -19.28 -15.39
CA GLU A 78 37.74 -20.17 -14.61
C GLU A 78 37.30 -21.64 -14.67
N SER A 79 36.00 -21.89 -14.77
CA SER A 79 35.46 -23.24 -14.94
C SER A 79 35.81 -23.79 -16.32
N ILE A 80 35.61 -22.99 -17.39
CA ILE A 80 36.00 -23.34 -18.77
C ILE A 80 37.51 -23.58 -18.87
N LYS A 81 38.34 -22.81 -18.17
CA LYS A 81 39.80 -23.02 -18.14
C LYS A 81 40.18 -24.41 -17.62
N ARG A 82 39.43 -24.94 -16.65
CA ARG A 82 39.68 -26.27 -16.05
C ARG A 82 39.13 -27.40 -16.93
N GLU A 83 37.95 -27.21 -17.50
CA GLU A 83 37.21 -28.27 -18.21
C GLU A 83 37.55 -28.34 -19.71
N HIS A 84 37.77 -27.19 -20.35
CA HIS A 84 37.92 -27.03 -21.80
C HIS A 84 39.00 -25.98 -22.15
N PRO A 85 40.29 -26.26 -21.88
CA PRO A 85 41.37 -25.31 -22.09
C PRO A 85 41.52 -24.86 -23.56
N GLU A 86 41.07 -25.67 -24.52
CA GLU A 86 41.15 -25.41 -25.97
C GLU A 86 40.25 -24.26 -26.45
N ILE A 87 39.10 -24.04 -25.81
CA ILE A 87 38.16 -22.94 -26.17
C ILE A 87 38.29 -21.73 -25.23
N TYR A 88 39.01 -21.88 -24.11
CA TYR A 88 39.11 -20.90 -23.05
C TYR A 88 39.54 -19.52 -23.55
N PHE A 89 40.63 -19.43 -24.31
CA PHE A 89 41.14 -18.14 -24.79
C PHE A 89 40.21 -17.46 -25.78
N GLY A 90 39.50 -18.24 -26.61
CA GLY A 90 38.47 -17.72 -27.51
C GLY A 90 37.32 -17.07 -26.73
N ARG A 91 36.86 -17.75 -25.67
CA ARG A 91 35.80 -17.25 -24.80
C ARG A 91 36.24 -16.05 -23.96
N LEU A 92 37.46 -16.08 -23.41
CA LEU A 92 38.05 -14.97 -22.66
C LEU A 92 38.08 -13.70 -23.51
N LYS A 93 38.53 -13.80 -24.77
CA LYS A 93 38.59 -12.68 -25.71
C LYS A 93 37.20 -12.10 -25.99
N GLU A 94 36.21 -12.95 -26.21
CA GLU A 94 34.83 -12.55 -26.47
C GLU A 94 34.22 -11.80 -25.26
N VAL A 95 34.33 -12.39 -24.07
CA VAL A 95 33.84 -11.78 -22.83
C VAL A 95 34.56 -10.47 -22.52
N LEU A 96 35.87 -10.40 -22.76
CA LEU A 96 36.66 -9.18 -22.57
C LEU A 96 36.19 -8.06 -23.51
N MET A 97 35.98 -8.36 -24.80
CA MET A 97 35.47 -7.37 -25.76
C MET A 97 34.08 -6.87 -25.38
N LEU A 98 33.16 -7.76 -25.02
CA LEU A 98 31.80 -7.39 -24.60
C LEU A 98 31.83 -6.56 -23.31
N THR A 99 32.65 -6.94 -22.33
CA THR A 99 32.81 -6.20 -21.07
C THR A 99 33.34 -4.80 -21.34
N HIS A 100 34.32 -4.67 -22.24
CA HIS A 100 34.88 -3.38 -22.63
C HIS A 100 33.85 -2.51 -23.36
N GLN A 101 33.11 -3.07 -24.33
CA GLN A 101 32.03 -2.37 -25.03
C GLN A 101 30.95 -1.88 -24.06
N LEU A 102 30.57 -2.73 -23.09
CA LEU A 102 29.62 -2.37 -22.05
C LEU A 102 30.16 -1.24 -21.16
N GLN A 103 31.43 -1.30 -20.74
CA GLN A 103 32.05 -0.23 -19.97
C GLN A 103 32.12 1.09 -20.75
N MET A 104 32.40 1.04 -22.06
CA MET A 104 32.39 2.23 -22.92
C MET A 104 30.98 2.80 -23.08
N ALA A 105 29.97 1.94 -23.27
CA ALA A 105 28.57 2.33 -23.30
C ALA A 105 28.11 2.92 -21.96
N LEU A 106 28.52 2.35 -20.82
CA LEU A 106 28.25 2.87 -19.48
C LEU A 106 29.02 4.17 -19.20
N ALA A 107 30.17 4.36 -19.82
CA ALA A 107 30.94 5.60 -19.75
C ALA A 107 30.39 6.69 -20.68
N ASP A 108 29.50 6.35 -21.60
CA ASP A 108 28.73 7.33 -22.35
C ASP A 108 27.88 8.12 -21.35
N LYS A 109 28.13 9.43 -21.33
CA LYS A 109 27.44 10.40 -20.48
C LYS A 109 25.92 10.23 -20.57
N ARG A 110 25.39 9.86 -21.74
CA ARG A 110 23.96 9.62 -21.97
C ARG A 110 23.41 8.47 -21.15
N VAL A 111 24.17 7.38 -20.98
CA VAL A 111 23.73 6.20 -20.21
C VAL A 111 23.75 6.49 -18.71
N VAL A 112 24.76 7.23 -18.23
CA VAL A 112 24.80 7.69 -16.84
C VAL A 112 23.64 8.63 -16.53
N GLU A 113 23.38 9.60 -17.41
CA GLU A 113 22.24 10.52 -17.28
C GLU A 113 20.90 9.77 -17.31
N ALA A 114 20.75 8.78 -18.20
CA ALA A 114 19.56 7.93 -18.25
C ALA A 114 19.36 7.10 -16.97
N ARG A 115 20.44 6.56 -16.37
CA ARG A 115 20.36 5.83 -15.10
C ARG A 115 19.92 6.74 -13.95
N VAL A 116 20.51 7.92 -13.82
CA VAL A 116 20.12 8.90 -12.79
C VAL A 116 18.66 9.31 -12.97
N PHE A 117 18.21 9.49 -14.21
CA PHE A 117 16.80 9.76 -14.52
C PHE A 117 15.90 8.61 -14.10
N PHE A 118 16.27 7.37 -14.41
CA PHE A 118 15.51 6.17 -14.05
C PHE A 118 15.43 5.96 -12.53
N ASP A 119 16.54 6.08 -11.80
CA ASP A 119 16.57 5.96 -10.34
C ASP A 119 15.68 7.03 -9.68
N ARG A 120 15.70 8.26 -10.22
CA ARG A 120 14.81 9.35 -9.76
C ARG A 120 13.34 9.02 -10.05
N ALA A 121 13.02 8.49 -11.23
CA ALA A 121 11.66 8.09 -11.58
C ALA A 121 11.15 6.97 -10.67
N GLN A 122 11.99 5.98 -10.36
CA GLN A 122 11.67 4.93 -9.40
C GLN A 122 11.43 5.48 -7.99
N ALA A 123 12.28 6.40 -7.51
CA ALA A 123 12.10 7.04 -6.21
C ALA A 123 10.77 7.80 -6.14
N LEU A 124 10.42 8.57 -7.18
CA LEU A 124 9.14 9.28 -7.25
C LEU A 124 7.94 8.32 -7.29
N ALA A 125 8.03 7.20 -8.01
CA ALA A 125 6.99 6.19 -8.03
C ALA A 125 6.77 5.54 -6.65
N MET A 126 7.85 5.25 -5.91
CA MET A 126 7.77 4.72 -4.55
C MET A 126 7.21 5.76 -3.57
N GLU A 127 7.58 7.03 -3.72
CA GLU A 127 7.02 8.14 -2.93
C GLU A 127 5.51 8.28 -3.18
N GLU A 128 5.08 8.23 -4.44
CA GLU A 128 3.67 8.28 -4.82
C GLU A 128 2.90 7.09 -4.24
N GLN A 129 3.47 5.87 -4.27
CA GLN A 129 2.88 4.70 -3.64
C GLN A 129 2.73 4.89 -2.12
N ARG A 130 3.75 5.40 -1.44
CA ARG A 130 3.66 5.73 0.00
C ARG A 130 2.57 6.76 0.27
N GLN A 131 2.46 7.81 -0.54
CA GLN A 131 1.40 8.82 -0.39
C GLN A 131 0.01 8.21 -0.59
N ARG A 132 -0.16 7.33 -1.59
CA ARG A 132 -1.41 6.61 -1.82
C ARG A 132 -1.76 5.69 -0.64
N GLU A 133 -0.78 5.00 -0.07
CA GLU A 133 -0.97 4.17 1.12
C GLU A 133 -1.36 5.01 2.34
N LEU A 134 -0.71 6.16 2.56
CA LEU A 134 -1.08 7.09 3.63
C LEU A 134 -2.52 7.61 3.48
N LEU A 135 -2.89 8.05 2.28
CA LEU A 135 -4.26 8.49 1.98
C LEU A 135 -5.28 7.36 2.20
N LYS A 136 -4.94 6.12 1.84
CA LYS A 136 -5.77 4.95 2.09
C LYS A 136 -5.93 4.71 3.60
N MET A 137 -4.84 4.79 4.37
CA MET A 137 -4.89 4.64 5.83
C MET A 137 -5.72 5.73 6.50
N ASP A 138 -5.60 6.98 6.05
CA ASP A 138 -6.38 8.10 6.60
C ASP A 138 -7.86 8.00 6.23
N PHE A 139 -8.18 7.57 5.00
CA PHE A 139 -9.55 7.27 4.59
C PHE A 139 -10.15 6.14 5.44
N GLU A 140 -9.42 5.04 5.63
CA GLU A 140 -9.85 3.92 6.47
C GLU A 140 -10.03 4.34 7.94
N ARG A 141 -9.17 5.23 8.46
CA ARG A 141 -9.31 5.82 9.79
C ARG A 141 -10.59 6.65 9.90
N GLY A 142 -10.84 7.56 8.97
CA GLY A 142 -12.05 8.38 8.94
C GLY A 142 -13.32 7.54 8.85
N MET A 143 -13.33 6.50 8.01
CA MET A 143 -14.45 5.56 7.91
C MET A 143 -14.67 4.76 9.19
N ARG A 144 -13.60 4.39 9.90
CA ARG A 144 -13.68 3.72 11.20
C ARG A 144 -14.26 4.64 12.27
N GLU A 145 -13.80 5.89 12.34
CA GLU A 145 -14.30 6.89 13.28
C GLU A 145 -15.78 7.21 13.06
N GLU A 146 -16.18 7.39 11.80
CA GLU A 146 -17.59 7.64 11.45
C GLU A 146 -18.47 6.43 11.80
N ARG A 147 -17.99 5.21 11.58
CA ARG A 147 -18.70 3.99 12.02
C ARG A 147 -18.88 3.98 13.54
N LEU A 148 -17.83 4.32 14.29
CA LEU A 148 -17.90 4.41 15.75
C LEU A 148 -18.88 5.49 16.22
N ARG A 149 -18.90 6.66 15.57
CA ARG A 149 -19.88 7.74 15.86
C ARG A 149 -21.31 7.27 15.63
N ARG A 150 -21.57 6.56 14.53
CA ARG A 150 -22.89 5.98 14.26
C ARG A 150 -23.29 4.94 15.29
N THR A 151 -22.40 4.00 15.62
CA THR A 151 -22.66 3.03 16.68
C THR A 151 -22.94 3.72 18.01
N GLN A 152 -22.17 4.74 18.38
CA GLN A 152 -22.39 5.50 19.62
C GLN A 152 -23.77 6.18 19.66
N LYS A 153 -24.24 6.71 18.52
CA LYS A 153 -25.53 7.37 18.41
C LYS A 153 -26.70 6.37 18.40
N ASP A 154 -26.60 5.33 17.58
CA ASP A 154 -27.68 4.38 17.32
C ASP A 154 -27.80 3.34 18.44
N ASP A 155 -26.67 3.00 19.07
CA ASP A 155 -26.58 2.03 20.17
C ASP A 155 -25.39 2.29 21.12
N PRO A 156 -25.58 3.17 22.12
CA PRO A 156 -24.53 3.50 23.06
C PRO A 156 -24.09 2.30 23.93
N ALA A 157 -24.97 1.33 24.18
CA ALA A 157 -24.63 0.16 25.00
C ALA A 157 -23.63 -0.75 24.25
N ARG A 158 -23.86 -0.98 22.95
CA ARG A 158 -22.91 -1.69 22.09
C ARG A 158 -21.59 -0.96 21.97
N PHE A 159 -21.62 0.36 21.80
CA PHE A 159 -20.41 1.17 21.71
C PHE A 159 -19.52 0.99 22.96
N GLU A 160 -20.10 1.08 24.16
CA GLU A 160 -19.35 0.90 25.40
C GLU A 160 -18.78 -0.51 25.54
N ARG A 161 -19.50 -1.55 25.10
CA ARG A 161 -18.97 -2.92 25.10
C ARG A 161 -17.85 -3.12 24.09
N GLU A 162 -17.97 -2.60 22.87
CA GLU A 162 -16.90 -2.64 21.87
C GLU A 162 -15.63 -1.93 22.36
N LYS A 163 -15.80 -0.78 23.03
CA LYS A 163 -14.70 -0.05 23.66
C LYS A 163 -14.00 -0.89 24.74
N LYS A 164 -14.75 -1.55 25.62
CA LYS A 164 -14.20 -2.45 26.65
C LYS A 164 -13.50 -3.67 26.04
N ILE A 165 -14.07 -4.27 25.00
CA ILE A 165 -13.44 -5.37 24.25
C ILE A 165 -12.08 -4.92 23.70
N ALA A 166 -12.02 -3.76 23.05
CA ALA A 166 -10.77 -3.23 22.51
C ALA A 166 -9.72 -2.96 23.60
N GLU A 167 -10.15 -2.47 24.77
CA GLU A 167 -9.30 -2.26 25.93
C GLU A 167 -8.74 -3.59 26.47
N PHE A 168 -9.58 -4.59 26.70
CA PHE A 168 -9.15 -5.92 27.17
C PHE A 168 -8.27 -6.64 26.15
N GLU A 169 -8.51 -6.48 24.85
CA GLU A 169 -7.60 -6.98 23.82
C GLU A 169 -6.22 -6.35 23.93
N ARG A 170 -6.13 -5.03 24.12
CA ARG A 170 -4.85 -4.35 24.32
C ARG A 170 -4.14 -4.87 25.58
N GLN A 171 -4.84 -4.91 26.71
CA GLN A 171 -4.28 -5.39 27.97
C GLN A 171 -3.82 -6.86 27.88
N SER A 172 -4.58 -7.73 27.21
CA SER A 172 -4.20 -9.13 27.03
C SER A 172 -2.91 -9.29 26.22
N ARG A 173 -2.70 -8.46 25.18
CA ARG A 173 -1.44 -8.45 24.40
C ARG A 173 -0.27 -7.96 25.25
N GLU A 174 -0.45 -6.88 26.00
CA GLU A 174 0.58 -6.33 26.90
C GLU A 174 0.99 -7.34 28.00
N LEU A 175 0.02 -8.04 28.59
CA LEU A 175 0.28 -9.11 29.56
C LEU A 175 0.99 -10.30 28.92
N ALA A 176 0.60 -10.71 27.72
CA ALA A 176 1.24 -11.80 27.00
C ALA A 176 2.71 -11.47 26.67
N GLU A 177 2.99 -10.26 26.18
CA GLU A 177 4.37 -9.81 25.96
C GLU A 177 5.19 -9.79 27.25
N SER A 178 4.59 -9.29 28.33
CA SER A 178 5.23 -9.26 29.65
C SER A 178 5.54 -10.67 30.16
N TYR A 179 4.64 -11.62 29.92
CA TYR A 179 4.82 -13.02 30.27
C TYR A 179 6.02 -13.65 29.55
N PHE A 180 6.20 -13.36 28.26
CA PHE A 180 7.36 -13.85 27.49
C PHE A 180 8.68 -13.22 27.93
N LYS A 181 8.66 -11.94 28.35
CA LYS A 181 9.85 -11.22 28.83
C LYS A 181 10.24 -11.60 30.25
N ALA A 182 9.30 -12.08 31.06
CA ALA A 182 9.56 -12.47 32.45
C ALA A 182 10.49 -13.69 32.52
N GLN A 183 11.53 -13.59 33.36
CA GLN A 183 12.48 -14.67 33.64
C GLN A 183 12.12 -15.45 34.91
N ASP A 184 11.48 -14.78 35.87
CA ASP A 184 11.07 -15.37 37.14
C ASP A 184 9.76 -16.16 37.02
N GLU A 185 9.72 -17.34 37.63
CA GLU A 185 8.57 -18.26 37.58
C GLU A 185 7.38 -17.74 38.41
N ALA A 186 7.65 -17.07 39.53
CA ALA A 186 6.58 -16.49 40.35
C ALA A 186 5.89 -15.34 39.60
N ALA A 187 6.66 -14.45 38.96
CA ALA A 187 6.13 -13.40 38.08
C ALA A 187 5.30 -13.96 36.91
N ARG A 188 5.79 -15.03 36.26
CA ARG A 188 5.05 -15.72 35.19
C ARG A 188 3.72 -16.28 35.66
N LYS A 189 3.67 -16.89 36.84
CA LYS A 189 2.43 -17.42 37.42
C LYS A 189 1.39 -16.32 37.63
N THR A 190 1.79 -15.17 38.18
CA THR A 190 0.89 -14.01 38.37
C THR A 190 0.38 -13.46 37.03
N LEU A 191 1.28 -13.25 36.06
CA LEU A 191 0.90 -12.78 34.72
C LEU A 191 -0.06 -13.74 34.03
N ARG A 192 0.13 -15.05 34.18
CA ARG A 192 -0.78 -16.07 33.65
C ARG A 192 -2.17 -15.99 34.26
N THR A 193 -2.27 -15.81 35.58
CA THR A 193 -3.57 -15.65 36.26
C THR A 193 -4.30 -14.40 35.78
N ASN A 194 -3.60 -13.26 35.72
CA ASN A 194 -4.18 -12.00 35.22
C ASN A 194 -4.63 -12.13 33.76
N LEU A 195 -3.82 -12.78 32.92
CA LEU A 195 -4.17 -13.02 31.52
C LEU A 195 -5.42 -13.91 31.41
N ALA A 196 -5.54 -14.96 32.23
CA ALA A 196 -6.72 -15.82 32.24
C ALA A 196 -7.99 -15.06 32.64
N GLU A 197 -7.90 -14.15 33.61
CA GLU A 197 -9.00 -13.29 34.03
C GLU A 197 -9.45 -12.36 32.88
N ILE A 198 -8.53 -11.61 32.27
CA ILE A 198 -8.85 -10.70 31.16
C ILE A 198 -9.44 -11.46 29.97
N VAL A 199 -8.90 -12.63 29.63
CA VAL A 199 -9.41 -13.44 28.52
C VAL A 199 -10.82 -13.96 28.81
N THR A 200 -11.11 -14.30 30.07
CA THR A 200 -12.47 -14.71 30.49
C THR A 200 -13.45 -13.55 30.32
N GLN A 201 -13.10 -12.35 30.83
CA GLN A 201 -13.94 -11.16 30.68
C GLN A 201 -14.15 -10.78 29.20
N LEU A 202 -13.11 -10.92 28.37
CA LEU A 202 -13.19 -10.71 26.94
C LEU A 202 -14.14 -11.70 26.26
N PHE A 203 -14.10 -12.98 26.65
CA PHE A 203 -15.00 -14.00 26.14
C PHE A 203 -16.46 -13.66 26.46
N ASP A 204 -16.76 -13.36 27.72
CA ASP A 204 -18.11 -13.02 28.16
C ASP A 204 -18.67 -11.79 27.45
N LEU A 205 -17.87 -10.72 27.29
CA LEU A 205 -18.28 -9.52 26.55
C LEU A 205 -18.57 -9.81 25.07
N ARG A 206 -17.74 -10.65 24.43
CA ARG A 206 -17.95 -11.04 23.03
C ARG A 206 -19.20 -11.90 22.89
N GLU A 207 -19.43 -12.80 23.82
CA GLU A 207 -20.62 -13.64 23.82
C GLU A 207 -21.89 -12.83 24.02
N GLN A 208 -21.88 -11.89 24.97
CA GLN A 208 -22.97 -10.92 25.14
C GLN A 208 -23.22 -10.13 23.85
N ASN A 209 -22.17 -9.63 23.19
CA ASN A 209 -22.32 -8.90 21.92
C ASN A 209 -22.99 -9.75 20.85
N ARG A 210 -22.58 -11.02 20.69
CA ARG A 210 -23.20 -11.95 19.73
C ARG A 210 -24.66 -12.21 20.05
N GLN A 211 -24.99 -12.43 21.33
CA GLN A 211 -26.38 -12.64 21.76
C GLN A 211 -27.27 -11.43 21.44
N GLU A 212 -26.78 -10.22 21.66
CA GLU A 212 -27.53 -9.00 21.32
C GLU A 212 -27.63 -8.75 19.81
N GLU A 213 -26.63 -9.15 19.03
CA GLU A 213 -26.67 -9.12 17.58
C GLU A 213 -27.71 -10.12 17.03
N VAL A 214 -27.74 -11.34 17.57
CA VAL A 214 -28.76 -12.35 17.24
C VAL A 214 -30.17 -11.83 17.50
N LYS A 215 -30.41 -11.25 18.69
CA LYS A 215 -31.71 -10.64 19.03
C LYS A 215 -32.14 -9.56 18.05
N ARG A 216 -31.22 -8.73 17.56
CA ARG A 216 -31.52 -7.71 16.55
C ARG A 216 -31.85 -8.33 15.20
N MET A 217 -31.07 -9.31 14.76
CA MET A 217 -31.34 -10.03 13.51
C MET A 217 -32.71 -10.72 13.55
N GLU A 218 -33.10 -11.30 14.69
CA GLU A 218 -34.43 -11.88 14.89
C GLU A 218 -35.55 -10.85 14.80
N ALA A 219 -35.37 -9.67 15.42
CA ALA A 219 -36.32 -8.56 15.32
C ALA A 219 -36.46 -8.03 13.88
N ASP A 220 -35.35 -7.88 13.16
CA ASP A 220 -35.35 -7.45 11.76
C ASP A 220 -36.02 -8.50 10.86
N LEU A 221 -35.72 -9.77 11.07
CA LEU A 221 -36.33 -10.88 10.34
C LEU A 221 -37.83 -10.91 10.56
N LYS A 222 -38.31 -10.70 11.80
CA LYS A 222 -39.73 -10.58 12.10
C LYS A 222 -40.36 -9.41 11.35
N ARG A 223 -39.78 -8.21 11.43
CA ARG A 223 -40.27 -7.02 10.72
C ARG A 223 -40.38 -7.25 9.21
N LEU A 224 -39.40 -7.90 8.61
CA LEU A 224 -39.41 -8.24 7.19
C LEU A 224 -40.53 -9.23 6.84
N LYS A 225 -40.74 -10.26 7.67
CA LYS A 225 -41.86 -11.19 7.52
C LYS A 225 -43.20 -10.49 7.59
N ASP A 226 -43.40 -9.62 8.57
CA ASP A 226 -44.64 -8.85 8.74
C ASP A 226 -44.90 -7.95 7.51
N THR A 227 -43.86 -7.31 6.98
CA THR A 227 -43.93 -6.50 5.75
C THR A 227 -44.33 -7.34 4.53
N LEU A 228 -43.74 -8.54 4.40
CA LEU A 228 -44.07 -9.46 3.32
C LEU A 228 -45.50 -9.97 3.42
N GLU A 229 -45.96 -10.35 4.61
CA GLU A 229 -47.33 -10.78 4.85
C GLU A 229 -48.31 -9.66 4.52
N GLN A 230 -48.04 -8.43 4.95
CA GLN A 230 -48.87 -7.28 4.64
C GLN A 230 -48.91 -7.01 3.12
N ARG A 231 -47.78 -7.19 2.42
CA ARG A 231 -47.75 -7.09 0.95
C ARG A 231 -48.55 -8.20 0.28
N GLN A 232 -48.49 -9.42 0.79
CA GLN A 232 -49.27 -10.55 0.29
C GLN A 232 -50.77 -10.33 0.48
N LYS A 233 -51.21 -9.84 1.64
CA LYS A 233 -52.60 -9.44 1.89
C LYS A 233 -53.06 -8.34 0.92
N ASN A 234 -52.18 -7.38 0.63
CA ASN A 234 -52.45 -6.30 -0.31
C ASN A 234 -52.18 -6.66 -1.78
N ARG A 235 -51.88 -7.93 -2.10
CA ARG A 235 -51.45 -8.33 -3.44
C ARG A 235 -52.45 -7.94 -4.52
N ALA A 236 -53.75 -8.20 -4.29
CA ALA A 236 -54.80 -7.86 -5.25
C ALA A 236 -54.84 -6.34 -5.54
N ASN A 237 -54.79 -5.52 -4.50
CA ASN A 237 -54.77 -4.05 -4.64
C ASN A 237 -53.52 -3.55 -5.36
N ILE A 238 -52.35 -4.14 -5.08
CA ILE A 238 -51.10 -3.79 -5.77
C ILE A 238 -51.18 -4.13 -7.26
N ILE A 239 -51.72 -5.31 -7.60
CA ILE A 239 -51.92 -5.75 -8.99
C ILE A 239 -52.91 -4.83 -9.69
N GLU A 240 -54.04 -4.53 -9.05
CA GLU A 240 -55.09 -3.67 -9.60
C GLU A 240 -54.56 -2.26 -9.89
N ARG A 241 -53.87 -1.64 -8.92
CA ARG A 241 -53.20 -0.35 -9.14
C ARG A 241 -52.22 -0.40 -10.31
N ARG A 242 -51.51 -1.51 -10.48
CA ARG A 242 -50.57 -1.68 -11.59
C ARG A 242 -51.30 -1.83 -12.93
N ILE A 243 -52.43 -2.53 -12.98
CA ILE A 243 -53.27 -2.63 -14.17
C ILE A 243 -53.79 -1.25 -14.56
N GLN A 244 -54.38 -0.51 -13.62
CA GLN A 244 -54.91 0.85 -13.86
C GLN A 244 -53.84 1.82 -14.38
N GLN A 245 -52.60 1.74 -13.86
CA GLN A 245 -51.46 2.50 -14.37
C GLN A 245 -51.10 2.14 -15.82
N LEU A 246 -51.20 0.86 -16.19
CA LEU A 246 -50.83 0.38 -17.53
C LEU A 246 -51.93 0.59 -18.56
N THR A 247 -53.20 0.59 -18.15
CA THR A 247 -54.36 0.86 -19.03
C THR A 247 -54.65 2.35 -19.19
N GLY A 248 -54.04 3.20 -18.36
CA GLY A 248 -54.29 4.65 -18.35
C GLY A 248 -55.61 5.05 -17.67
N GLU A 249 -56.26 4.10 -16.99
CA GLU A 249 -57.45 4.34 -16.17
C GLU A 249 -57.12 5.04 -14.85
N ALA A 250 -55.89 4.85 -14.35
CA ALA A 250 -55.35 5.72 -13.33
C ALA A 250 -55.15 7.08 -14.01
N GLY A 251 -56.13 7.98 -13.83
CA GLY A 251 -56.10 9.35 -14.35
C GLY A 251 -54.72 9.96 -14.18
N THR A 252 -54.28 10.69 -15.20
CA THR A 252 -52.94 11.29 -15.33
C THR A 252 -52.39 11.63 -13.96
N MET A 253 -51.33 10.94 -13.56
CA MET A 253 -50.70 11.14 -12.26
C MET A 253 -50.19 12.60 -12.23
N GLU A 254 -51.00 13.51 -11.70
CA GLU A 254 -50.63 14.91 -11.52
C GLU A 254 -49.57 14.93 -10.42
N TRP A 255 -48.32 15.06 -10.83
CA TRP A 255 -47.21 15.35 -9.94
C TRP A 255 -47.25 16.85 -9.60
N GLU A 256 -48.21 17.25 -8.75
CA GLU A 256 -48.17 18.57 -8.07
C GLU A 256 -47.47 18.47 -6.71
#